data_AF-A0A7T6AR39-F1
#
_entry.id   AF-A0A7T6AR39-F1
#
_cell.length_a   1.000
_cell.length_b   1.000
_cell.length_c   1.000
_cell.angle_alpha   90.00
_cell.angle_beta   90.00
_cell.angle_gamma   90.00
#
_symmetry.space_group_name_H-M   'P 1'
#
loop_
_entity.id
_entity.type
_entity.pdbx_description
1 polymer ?
#
loop_
_entity_poly.entity_id
_entity_poly.type
_entity_poly.pdbx_seq_one_letter_code
_entity_poly.pdbx_strand_id
1 'polypeptide(L)'
;MEKVEQYKQSVVKFVFSEFVVFVSQITVFFMVAVFTSNFLNSEEKLVAFSMRKMDDGSLAELGLTFLAILVVIGLFSALGRIFDNKYVDHYVNEILCEMPKTIYVFGSAATGAMLAISLFAHLHPTDEVSAKGFAVLSVSFAFMAFIYGCGFSYAFKRKTHILQKPNT
;
A
#
# COMPACT_ATOMS: atom_id res chain seq x y z
N MET A 1 -22.04 -15.86 -10.80
CA MET A 1 -20.94 -15.24 -10.04
C MET A 1 -21.58 -14.49 -8.89
N GLU A 2 -21.41 -14.99 -7.67
CA GLU A 2 -21.93 -14.39 -6.44
C GLU A 2 -21.51 -12.92 -6.38
N LYS A 3 -22.49 -12.03 -6.41
CA LYS A 3 -22.32 -10.66 -5.95
C LYS A 3 -22.00 -10.81 -4.46
N VAL A 4 -20.72 -10.68 -4.09
CA VAL A 4 -20.37 -10.35 -2.71
C VAL A 4 -21.05 -9.01 -2.47
N GLU A 5 -22.25 -9.04 -1.89
CA GLU A 5 -22.95 -7.87 -1.42
C GLU A 5 -21.97 -7.15 -0.50
N GLN A 6 -21.31 -6.12 -1.00
CA GLN A 6 -20.49 -5.23 -0.21
C GLN A 6 -21.45 -4.45 0.68
N TYR A 7 -21.85 -5.12 1.77
CA TYR A 7 -22.72 -4.61 2.80
C TYR A 7 -22.11 -3.30 3.26
N LYS A 8 -22.72 -2.18 2.90
CA LYS A 8 -22.16 -0.86 3.15
C LYS A 8 -21.69 -0.78 4.61
N GLN A 9 -20.41 -0.52 4.83
CA GLN A 9 -19.78 -0.67 6.14
C GLN A 9 -19.78 0.67 6.90
N SER A 10 -19.74 0.61 8.23
CA SER A 10 -19.46 1.80 9.05
C SER A 10 -18.01 2.24 8.83
N VAL A 11 -17.73 3.54 8.96
CA VAL A 11 -16.37 4.10 8.80
C VAL A 11 -15.35 3.37 9.68
N VAL A 12 -15.74 2.97 10.89
CA VAL A 12 -14.88 2.20 11.80
C VAL A 12 -14.55 0.81 11.24
N LYS A 13 -15.56 0.08 10.72
CA LYS A 13 -15.34 -1.24 10.10
C LYS A 13 -14.47 -1.14 8.85
N PHE A 14 -14.65 -0.06 8.06
CA PHE A 14 -13.84 0.21 6.89
C PHE A 14 -12.37 0.45 7.26
N VAL A 15 -12.10 1.37 8.20
CA VAL A 15 -10.73 1.66 8.65
C VAL A 15 -10.07 0.42 9.24
N PHE A 16 -10.80 -0.36 10.04
CA PHE A 16 -10.28 -1.61 10.59
C PHE A 16 -9.97 -2.66 9.50
N SER A 17 -10.83 -2.80 8.50
CA SER A 17 -10.59 -3.69 7.36
C SER A 17 -9.34 -3.28 6.58
N GLU A 18 -9.21 -1.99 6.26
CA GLU A 18 -8.02 -1.47 5.56
C GLU A 18 -6.76 -1.64 6.42
N PHE A 19 -6.85 -1.48 7.74
CA PHE A 19 -5.75 -1.73 8.66
C PHE A 19 -5.29 -3.20 8.63
N VAL A 20 -6.23 -4.15 8.71
CA VAL A 20 -5.91 -5.58 8.63
C VAL A 20 -5.25 -5.93 7.30
N VAL A 21 -5.74 -5.40 6.18
CA VAL A 21 -5.15 -5.60 4.86
C VAL A 21 -3.72 -5.06 4.82
N PHE A 22 -3.51 -3.84 5.30
CA PHE A 22 -2.21 -3.19 5.28
C PHE A 22 -1.18 -3.92 6.18
N VAL A 23 -1.57 -4.31 7.40
CA VAL A 23 -0.72 -5.09 8.31
C VAL A 23 -0.36 -6.44 7.71
N SER A 24 -1.34 -7.14 7.11
CA SER A 24 -1.10 -8.42 6.44
C SER A 24 -0.05 -8.27 5.33
N GLN A 25 -0.12 -7.17 4.56
CA GLN A 25 0.82 -6.90 3.49
C GLN A 25 2.23 -6.60 4.02
N ILE A 26 2.35 -5.86 5.12
CA ILE A 26 3.64 -5.65 5.82
C ILE A 26 4.24 -6.99 6.23
N THR A 27 3.44 -7.88 6.85
CA THR A 27 3.89 -9.20 7.26
C THR A 27 4.37 -10.04 6.08
N VAL A 28 3.64 -10.01 4.96
CA VAL A 28 4.07 -10.72 3.73
C VAL A 28 5.43 -10.21 3.26
N PHE A 29 5.63 -8.90 3.13
CA PHE A 29 6.91 -8.36 2.67
C PHE A 29 8.05 -8.59 3.68
N PHE A 30 7.77 -8.52 4.97
CA PHE A 30 8.71 -8.89 6.02
C PHE A 30 9.17 -10.35 5.86
N MET A 31 8.23 -11.28 5.70
CA MET A 31 8.56 -12.70 5.51
C MET A 31 9.37 -12.94 4.24
N VAL A 32 9.06 -12.24 3.14
CA VAL A 32 9.86 -12.27 1.91
C VAL A 32 11.30 -11.80 2.17
N ALA A 33 11.50 -10.74 2.95
CA ALA A 33 12.82 -10.25 3.31
C ALA A 33 13.59 -11.27 4.18
N VAL A 34 12.92 -11.91 5.14
CA VAL A 34 13.48 -12.98 5.98
C VAL A 34 13.90 -14.18 5.12
N PHE A 35 13.05 -14.64 4.18
CA PHE A 35 13.39 -15.76 3.32
C PHE A 35 14.53 -15.42 2.34
N THR A 36 14.53 -14.23 1.78
CA THR A 36 15.57 -13.77 0.85
C THR A 36 16.94 -13.66 1.52
N SER A 37 16.97 -13.28 2.79
CA SER A 37 18.19 -13.18 3.61
C SER A 37 18.64 -14.52 4.22
N ASN A 38 18.07 -15.64 3.79
CA ASN A 38 18.32 -16.97 4.35
C ASN A 38 18.05 -17.02 5.86
N PHE A 39 16.85 -16.59 6.27
CA PHE A 39 16.43 -16.44 7.66
C PHE A 39 17.33 -15.49 8.46
N LEU A 40 17.64 -14.31 7.90
CA LEU A 40 18.45 -13.27 8.54
C LEU A 40 19.90 -13.71 8.85
N ASN A 41 20.45 -14.66 8.09
CA ASN A 41 21.85 -15.08 8.22
C ASN A 41 22.79 -14.39 7.22
N SER A 42 22.25 -13.68 6.22
CA SER A 42 23.04 -12.99 5.20
C SER A 42 22.68 -11.51 5.16
N GLU A 43 23.54 -10.68 5.75
CA GLU A 43 23.41 -9.22 5.72
C GLU A 43 23.42 -8.69 4.28
N GLU A 44 24.35 -9.16 3.45
CA GLU A 44 24.48 -8.74 2.05
C GLU A 44 23.15 -8.90 1.27
N LYS A 45 22.49 -10.05 1.41
CA LYS A 45 21.20 -10.31 0.76
C LYS A 45 20.08 -9.43 1.32
N LEU A 46 20.10 -9.17 2.64
CA LEU A 46 19.11 -8.32 3.30
C LEU A 46 19.26 -6.85 2.88
N VAL A 47 20.49 -6.35 2.84
CA VAL A 47 20.82 -4.99 2.40
C VAL A 47 20.51 -4.85 0.91
N ALA A 48 20.89 -5.80 0.06
CA ALA A 48 20.57 -5.77 -1.37
C ALA A 48 19.04 -5.79 -1.62
N PHE A 49 18.28 -6.59 -0.87
CA PHE A 49 16.81 -6.58 -0.96
C PHE A 49 16.22 -5.23 -0.52
N SER A 50 16.73 -4.68 0.58
CA SER A 50 16.23 -3.44 1.16
C SER A 50 16.57 -2.22 0.32
N MET A 51 17.80 -2.13 -0.21
CA MET A 51 18.21 -1.09 -1.14
C MET A 51 17.30 -1.06 -2.37
N ARG A 52 16.98 -2.22 -2.97
CA ARG A 52 16.06 -2.27 -4.12
C ARG A 52 14.63 -1.80 -3.80
N LYS A 53 14.20 -1.85 -2.54
CA LYS A 53 12.85 -1.44 -2.13
C LYS A 53 12.78 -0.02 -1.58
N MET A 54 13.90 0.46 -1.04
CA MET A 54 14.04 1.76 -0.40
C MET A 54 14.79 2.79 -1.25
N ASP A 55 15.26 2.42 -2.45
CA ASP A 55 15.96 3.33 -3.36
C ASP A 55 15.12 4.59 -3.65
N ASP A 56 15.79 5.72 -3.91
CA ASP A 56 15.14 7.02 -4.19
C ASP A 56 14.17 6.95 -5.39
N GLY A 57 14.36 5.95 -6.26
CA GLY A 57 13.45 5.64 -7.36
C GLY A 57 12.06 5.19 -6.92
N SER A 58 11.88 4.61 -5.74
CA SER A 58 10.61 4.04 -5.27
C SER A 58 9.51 5.10 -5.07
N LEU A 59 9.87 6.29 -4.60
CA LEU A 59 8.93 7.40 -4.41
C LEU A 59 8.60 8.09 -5.73
N ALA A 60 9.59 8.26 -6.60
CA ALA A 60 9.39 8.75 -7.96
C ALA A 60 8.53 7.77 -8.79
N GLU A 61 8.75 6.46 -8.66
CA GLU A 61 7.96 5.40 -9.27
C GLU A 61 6.51 5.44 -8.80
N LEU A 62 6.26 5.64 -7.51
CA LEU A 62 4.91 5.81 -6.97
C LEU A 62 4.20 7.03 -7.60
N GLY A 63 4.89 8.17 -7.68
CA GLY A 63 4.36 9.38 -8.33
C GLY A 63 4.08 9.18 -9.83
N LEU A 64 5.01 8.56 -10.55
CA LEU A 64 4.85 8.20 -11.97
C LEU A 64 3.72 7.19 -12.17
N THR A 65 3.52 6.26 -11.24
CA THR A 65 2.41 5.30 -11.27
C THR A 65 1.08 6.02 -11.17
N PHE A 66 0.94 7.02 -10.30
CA PHE A 66 -0.28 7.83 -10.24
C PHE A 66 -0.50 8.64 -11.51
N LEU A 67 0.55 9.25 -12.06
CA LEU A 67 0.46 9.96 -13.32
C LEU A 67 0.00 9.03 -14.45
N ALA A 68 0.57 7.82 -14.52
CA ALA A 68 0.18 6.80 -15.49
C ALA A 68 -1.29 6.38 -15.32
N ILE A 69 -1.76 6.18 -14.08
CA ILE A 69 -3.18 5.89 -13.79
C ILE A 69 -4.08 7.02 -14.31
N LEU A 70 -3.72 8.30 -14.08
CA LEU A 70 -4.49 9.44 -14.58
C LEU A 70 -4.51 9.52 -16.11
N VAL A 71 -3.39 9.24 -16.78
CA VAL A 71 -3.29 9.18 -18.24
C VAL A 71 -4.19 8.08 -18.78
N VAL A 72 -4.15 6.88 -18.19
CA VAL A 72 -4.99 5.74 -18.57
C VAL A 72 -6.47 6.09 -18.40
N ILE A 73 -6.85 6.68 -17.27
CA ILE A 73 -8.23 7.16 -17.04
C ILE A 73 -8.64 8.17 -18.10
N GLY A 74 -7.79 9.16 -18.41
CA GLY A 74 -8.06 10.14 -19.44
C GLY A 74 -8.30 9.50 -20.81
N LEU A 75 -7.52 8.48 -21.16
CA LEU A 75 -7.68 7.73 -22.39
C LEU A 75 -9.00 6.95 -22.42
N PHE A 76 -9.33 6.23 -21.35
CA PHE A 76 -10.60 5.49 -21.24
C PHE A 76 -11.81 6.43 -21.33
N SER A 77 -11.78 7.58 -20.64
CA SER A 77 -12.83 8.58 -20.71
C SER A 77 -12.99 9.19 -22.10
N ALA A 78 -11.88 9.47 -22.80
CA ALA A 78 -11.91 9.99 -24.17
C ALA A 78 -12.51 8.95 -25.14
N LEU A 79 -12.08 7.69 -25.05
CA LEU A 79 -12.64 6.59 -25.84
C LEU A 79 -14.13 6.38 -25.52
N GLY A 80 -14.50 6.42 -24.24
CA GLY A 80 -15.90 6.31 -23.83
C GLY A 80 -16.81 7.36 -24.45
N ARG A 81 -16.31 8.59 -24.57
CA ARG A 81 -17.02 9.69 -25.22
C ARG A 81 -17.13 9.52 -26.73
N ILE A 82 -16.11 8.94 -27.38
CA ILE A 82 -16.13 8.66 -28.83
C ILE A 82 -17.10 7.54 -29.17
N PHE A 83 -17.14 6.48 -28.35
CA PHE A 83 -17.96 5.29 -28.59
C PHE A 83 -19.33 5.31 -27.89
N ASP A 84 -19.70 6.44 -27.26
CA ASP A 84 -20.94 6.64 -26.48
C ASP A 84 -21.23 5.50 -25.48
N ASN A 85 -20.17 5.00 -24.84
CA ASN A 85 -20.23 3.83 -23.97
C ASN A 85 -20.52 4.23 -22.52
N LYS A 86 -21.73 3.91 -22.05
CA LYS A 86 -22.21 4.21 -20.69
C LYS A 86 -21.49 3.45 -19.56
N TYR A 87 -20.67 2.45 -19.89
CA TYR A 87 -19.95 1.64 -18.89
C TYR A 87 -18.54 2.17 -18.57
N VAL A 88 -18.05 3.19 -19.27
CA VAL A 88 -16.70 3.73 -19.07
C VAL A 88 -16.49 4.25 -17.65
N ASP A 89 -17.50 4.90 -17.07
CA ASP A 89 -17.46 5.38 -15.69
C ASP A 89 -17.25 4.25 -14.68
N HIS A 90 -17.73 3.04 -14.97
CA HIS A 90 -17.51 1.88 -14.11
C HIS A 90 -16.04 1.47 -14.10
N TYR A 91 -15.44 1.31 -15.29
CA TYR A 91 -14.03 0.93 -15.43
C TYR A 91 -13.09 2.02 -14.89
N VAL A 92 -13.41 3.30 -15.09
CA VAL A 92 -12.64 4.42 -14.53
C VAL A 92 -12.63 4.36 -13.01
N ASN A 93 -13.77 4.08 -12.36
CA ASN A 93 -13.84 3.94 -10.91
C ASN A 93 -13.04 2.74 -10.39
N GLU A 94 -13.00 1.64 -11.15
CA GLU A 94 -12.20 0.46 -10.80
C GLU A 94 -10.71 0.75 -10.88
N ILE A 95 -10.26 1.44 -11.94
CA ILE A 95 -8.87 1.89 -12.10
C ILE A 95 -8.47 2.88 -10.99
N LEU A 96 -9.36 3.80 -10.59
CA LEU A 96 -9.11 4.71 -9.46
C LEU A 96 -8.91 3.95 -8.13
N CYS A 97 -9.53 2.78 -7.97
CA CYS A 97 -9.35 1.94 -6.79
C CYS A 97 -7.97 1.25 -6.72
N GLU A 98 -7.16 1.31 -7.78
CA GLU A 98 -5.77 0.82 -7.77
C GLU A 98 -4.82 1.79 -7.06
N MET A 99 -5.10 3.10 -7.04
CA MET A 99 -4.24 4.08 -6.35
C MET A 99 -3.98 3.75 -4.87
N PRO A 100 -4.99 3.51 -4.01
CA PRO A 100 -4.75 3.17 -2.61
C PRO A 100 -4.04 1.82 -2.44
N LYS A 101 -4.31 0.84 -3.32
CA LYS A 101 -3.59 -0.44 -3.30
C LYS A 101 -2.11 -0.23 -3.57
N THR A 102 -1.76 0.61 -4.55
CA THR A 102 -0.38 0.97 -4.85
C THR A 102 0.30 1.62 -3.65
N ILE A 103 -0.36 2.59 -2.97
CA ILE A 103 0.18 3.19 -1.73
C ILE A 103 0.50 2.11 -0.69
N TYR A 104 -0.43 1.17 -0.48
CA TYR A 104 -0.21 0.08 0.45
C TYR A 104 0.91 -0.86 0.03
N VAL A 105 1.04 -1.21 -1.25
CA VAL A 105 2.14 -2.03 -1.76
C VAL A 105 3.50 -1.39 -1.46
N PHE A 106 3.69 -0.12 -1.83
CA PHE A 106 4.96 0.57 -1.60
C PHE A 106 5.22 0.80 -0.10
N GLY A 107 4.20 1.27 0.63
CA GLY A 107 4.28 1.51 2.08
C GLY A 107 4.64 0.24 2.87
N SER A 108 3.99 -0.87 2.55
CA SER A 108 4.21 -2.15 3.22
C SER A 108 5.53 -2.80 2.82
N ALA A 109 5.98 -2.66 1.57
CA ALA A 109 7.27 -3.17 1.12
C ALA A 109 8.44 -2.50 1.84
N ALA A 110 8.44 -1.16 1.92
CA ALA A 110 9.47 -0.42 2.64
C ALA A 110 9.43 -0.71 4.15
N THR A 111 8.23 -0.73 4.75
CA THR A 111 8.07 -1.08 6.17
C THR A 111 8.57 -2.49 6.47
N GLY A 112 8.19 -3.49 5.67
CA GLY A 112 8.60 -4.88 5.85
C GLY A 112 10.12 -5.06 5.75
N ALA A 113 10.77 -4.35 4.82
CA ALA A 113 12.23 -4.34 4.70
C ALA A 113 12.89 -3.70 5.94
N MET A 114 12.41 -2.53 6.39
CA MET A 114 12.94 -1.86 7.59
C MET A 114 12.79 -2.72 8.86
N LEU A 115 11.67 -3.42 9.02
CA LEU A 115 11.45 -4.34 10.13
C LEU A 115 12.41 -5.53 10.08
N ALA A 116 12.67 -6.08 8.90
CA ALA A 116 13.64 -7.17 8.73
C ALA A 116 15.07 -6.71 9.06
N ILE A 117 15.46 -5.50 8.67
CA ILE A 117 16.75 -4.88 9.07
C ILE A 117 16.81 -4.69 10.58
N SER A 118 15.75 -4.15 11.19
CA SER A 118 15.69 -3.95 12.64
C SER A 118 15.85 -5.26 13.41
N LEU A 119 15.20 -6.33 12.95
CA LEU A 119 15.32 -7.66 13.55
C LEU A 119 16.73 -8.24 13.34
N PHE A 120 17.33 -8.08 12.17
CA PHE A 120 18.71 -8.49 11.92
C PHE A 120 19.70 -7.78 12.86
N ALA A 121 19.59 -6.47 12.99
CA ALA A 121 20.44 -5.67 13.89
C ALA A 121 20.22 -6.01 15.38
N HIS A 122 19.04 -6.51 15.73
CA HIS A 122 18.78 -7.01 17.09
C HIS A 122 19.44 -8.37 17.35
N LEU A 123 19.47 -9.25 16.33
CA LEU A 123 20.09 -10.58 16.42
C LEU A 123 21.62 -10.53 16.32
N HIS A 124 22.16 -9.57 15.56
CA HIS A 124 23.59 -9.34 15.36
C HIS A 124 23.95 -7.92 15.83
N PRO A 125 24.07 -7.68 17.15
CA PRO A 125 24.36 -6.35 17.67
C PRO A 125 25.76 -5.91 17.24
N THR A 126 25.81 -4.88 16.39
CA THR A 126 26.99 -4.10 16.05
C THR A 126 26.82 -2.68 16.59
N ASP A 127 27.90 -2.05 17.07
CA ASP A 127 27.84 -0.71 17.68
C ASP A 127 27.36 0.39 16.70
N GLU A 128 27.33 0.11 15.39
CA GLU A 128 26.96 1.06 14.34
C GLU A 128 25.44 1.12 14.06
N VAL A 129 24.66 0.09 14.40
CA VAL A 129 23.26 -0.04 13.93
C VAL A 129 22.28 -0.10 15.10
N SER A 130 21.56 1.00 15.36
CA SER A 130 20.52 1.05 16.39
C SER A 130 19.23 0.37 15.93
N ALA A 131 19.04 -0.90 16.32
CA ALA A 131 17.82 -1.66 16.03
C ALA A 131 16.53 -0.94 16.47
N LYS A 132 16.57 -0.22 17.61
CA LYS A 132 15.45 0.58 18.12
C LYS A 132 15.10 1.76 17.20
N GLY A 133 16.10 2.42 16.61
CA GLY A 133 15.90 3.52 15.67
C GLY A 133 15.15 3.06 14.43
N PHE A 134 15.58 1.95 13.83
CA PHE A 134 14.91 1.37 12.66
C PHE A 134 13.49 0.89 12.97
N ALA A 135 13.25 0.30 14.15
CA ALA A 135 11.90 -0.10 14.56
C ALA A 135 10.97 1.12 14.65
N VAL A 136 11.38 2.19 15.34
CA VAL A 136 10.56 3.42 15.47
C VAL A 136 10.31 4.08 14.12
N LEU A 137 11.33 4.14 13.26
CA LEU A 137 11.20 4.68 11.91
C LEU A 137 10.21 3.87 11.08
N SER A 138 10.31 2.54 11.11
CA SER A 138 9.41 1.64 10.36
C SER A 138 7.95 1.80 10.79
N VAL A 139 7.68 1.90 12.09
CA VAL A 139 6.33 2.12 12.62
C VAL A 139 5.79 3.49 12.21
N SER A 140 6.62 4.52 12.28
CA SER A 140 6.22 5.89 11.88
C SER A 140 5.91 5.96 10.39
N PHE A 141 6.73 5.32 9.55
CA PHE A 141 6.52 5.24 8.12
C PHE A 141 5.26 4.44 7.77
N ALA A 142 5.07 3.28 8.40
CA ALA A 142 3.87 2.46 8.25
C ALA A 142 2.60 3.24 8.60
N PHE A 143 2.63 4.00 9.69
CA PHE A 143 1.51 4.82 10.12
C PHE A 143 1.16 5.91 9.09
N MET A 144 2.16 6.61 8.56
CA MET A 144 1.94 7.61 7.50
C MET A 144 1.38 6.96 6.23
N ALA A 145 1.99 5.87 5.76
CA ALA A 145 1.52 5.14 4.58
C ALA A 145 0.08 4.62 4.76
N PHE A 146 -0.26 4.16 5.97
CA PHE A 146 -1.61 3.76 6.31
C PHE A 146 -2.60 4.92 6.23
N ILE A 147 -2.27 6.09 6.82
CA ILE A 147 -3.12 7.28 6.76
C ILE A 147 -3.36 7.70 5.30
N TYR A 148 -2.30 7.79 4.49
CA TYR A 148 -2.42 8.18 3.09
C TYR A 148 -3.25 7.15 2.32
N GLY A 149 -2.91 5.86 2.39
CA GLY A 149 -3.62 4.83 1.67
C GLY A 149 -5.08 4.73 2.11
N CYS A 150 -5.37 4.82 3.41
CA CYS A 150 -6.72 4.79 3.95
C CYS A 150 -7.52 6.03 3.55
N GLY A 151 -6.89 7.21 3.52
CA GLY A 151 -7.50 8.47 3.08
C GLY A 151 -7.90 8.42 1.61
N PHE A 152 -7.00 7.95 0.74
CA PHE A 152 -7.29 7.74 -0.69
C PHE A 152 -8.35 6.65 -0.90
N SER A 153 -8.24 5.53 -0.18
CA SER A 153 -9.26 4.46 -0.18
C SER A 153 -10.62 5.00 0.23
N TYR A 154 -10.69 5.84 1.27
CA TYR A 154 -11.92 6.49 1.69
C TYR A 154 -12.42 7.46 0.61
N ALA A 155 -11.57 8.33 0.07
CA ALA A 155 -11.96 9.31 -0.94
C ALA A 155 -12.60 8.66 -2.18
N PHE A 156 -12.03 7.54 -2.65
CA PHE A 156 -12.50 6.84 -3.85
C PHE A 156 -13.61 5.82 -3.57
N LYS A 157 -13.55 5.07 -2.47
CA LYS A 157 -14.58 4.05 -2.12
C LYS A 157 -15.80 4.63 -1.40
N ARG A 158 -15.76 5.87 -0.90
CA ARG A 158 -16.88 6.50 -0.14
C ARG A 158 -18.19 6.55 -0.91
N LYS A 159 -18.15 6.76 -2.23
CA LYS A 159 -19.39 6.82 -3.04
C LYS A 159 -20.05 5.46 -3.25
N THR A 160 -19.28 4.38 -3.21
CA THR A 160 -19.73 3.03 -3.60
C THR A 160 -19.93 2.08 -2.40
N HIS A 161 -19.21 2.27 -1.29
CA HIS A 161 -19.12 1.25 -0.22
C HIS A 161 -19.46 1.72 1.20
N ILE A 162 -19.68 3.02 1.44
CA ILE A 162 -19.92 3.58 2.78
C ILE A 162 -21.38 4.00 2.91
N LEU A 163 -22.06 3.57 3.98
CA LEU A 163 -23.38 4.10 4.35
C LEU A 163 -23.23 5.59 4.65
N GLN A 164 -23.77 6.44 3.78
CA GLN A 164 -24.11 7.79 4.20
C GLN A 164 -25.14 7.63 5.32
N LYS A 165 -24.81 8.11 6.53
CA LYS A 165 -25.83 8.33 7.55
C LYS A 165 -26.93 9.18 6.90
N PRO A 166 -28.21 8.81 6.98
CA PRO A 166 -29.26 9.73 6.60
C PRO A 166 -29.12 10.97 7.49
N ASN A 167 -29.03 12.15 6.88
CA ASN A 167 -29.15 13.42 7.59
C ASN A 167 -30.55 13.47 8.20
N THR A 168 -30.67 13.13 9.48
CA THR A 168 -31.75 13.62 10.34
C THR A 168 -31.52 15.07 10.66
#